data_AF-A0A1M7QDX1-F1
#
_entry.id   AF-A0A1M7QDX1-F1
#
_cell.length_a   1.000
_cell.length_b   1.000
_cell.length_c   1.000
_cell.angle_alpha   90.00
_cell.angle_beta   90.00
_cell.angle_gamma   90.00
#
_symmetry.space_group_name_H-M   'P 1'
#
loop_
_entity.id
_entity.type
_entity.pdbx_description
1 polymer ?
#
loop_
_entity_poly.entity_id
_entity_poly.type
_entity_poly.pdbx_seq_one_letter_code
_entity_poly.pdbx_strand_id
1 'polypeptide(L)'
;MRRRWSLARAAAGTVVGALCGLQALPAWALAAAQRRALNEAVQQTSQACLHEMHHDTDEFSACVDARLLGAAGKPVEQLGMAYLGLVGCVSAARIATLHSEDCARGYLARVDALRKRFKLSDQDLCPTVAGDCRSRLAQIDALRRDRKPRK
;
A
#
# COMPACT_ATOMS: atom_id res chain seq x y z
N MET A 1 -60.00 38.47 32.67
CA MET A 1 -60.33 39.43 31.60
C MET A 1 -59.65 38.98 30.30
N ARG A 2 -60.45 38.90 29.21
CA ARG A 2 -60.13 39.04 27.77
C ARG A 2 -59.06 38.12 27.14
N ARG A 3 -59.50 37.16 26.28
CA ARG A 3 -59.47 37.15 24.78
C ARG A 3 -58.06 36.79 24.25
N ARG A 4 -57.84 36.00 23.19
CA ARG A 4 -58.63 35.66 21.99
C ARG A 4 -57.86 34.56 21.24
N TRP A 5 -58.58 33.78 20.44
CA TRP A 5 -58.08 32.76 19.51
C TRP A 5 -57.24 33.35 18.37
N SER A 6 -56.40 32.52 17.74
CA SER A 6 -56.23 32.46 16.27
C SER A 6 -55.61 31.14 15.83
N LEU A 7 -56.34 30.45 14.95
CA LEU A 7 -55.91 29.32 14.13
C LEU A 7 -55.04 29.78 12.94
N ALA A 8 -54.36 28.78 12.34
CA ALA A 8 -54.05 28.65 10.90
C ALA A 8 -52.71 29.17 10.37
N ARG A 9 -51.85 28.21 9.96
CA ARG A 9 -51.32 27.96 8.59
C ARG A 9 -50.20 26.91 8.72
N ALA A 10 -50.40 25.66 8.33
CA ALA A 10 -50.43 25.12 6.96
C ALA A 10 -49.14 25.36 6.17
N ALA A 11 -48.57 24.22 5.75
CA ALA A 11 -47.86 23.96 4.49
C ALA A 11 -46.33 23.94 4.48
N ALA A 12 -45.87 22.89 3.78
CA ALA A 12 -44.58 22.71 3.12
C ALA A 12 -43.37 22.60 4.06
N GLY A 13 -42.75 21.44 4.21
CA GLY A 13 -42.37 20.54 3.14
C GLY A 13 -40.88 20.69 2.92
N THR A 14 -40.08 19.84 3.56
CA THR A 14 -38.82 19.34 3.01
C THR A 14 -38.42 18.12 3.82
N VAL A 15 -38.88 16.97 3.34
CA VAL A 15 -38.19 15.70 3.57
C VAL A 15 -36.83 15.89 2.92
N VAL A 16 -35.81 16.26 3.70
CA VAL A 16 -34.43 16.09 3.28
C VAL A 16 -34.21 14.60 3.31
N GLY A 17 -34.47 13.97 2.16
CA GLY A 17 -34.14 12.59 1.91
C GLY A 17 -32.67 12.41 2.22
N ALA A 18 -32.39 11.65 3.28
CA ALA A 18 -31.13 10.98 3.48
C ALA A 18 -30.97 9.96 2.35
N LEU A 19 -30.65 10.45 1.15
CA LEU A 19 -30.05 9.68 0.09
C LEU A 19 -28.70 9.24 0.66
N CYS A 20 -28.71 8.05 1.24
CA CYS A 20 -27.55 7.17 1.30
C CYS A 20 -27.02 7.05 -0.12
N GLY A 21 -26.16 8.00 -0.50
CA GLY A 21 -25.25 7.83 -1.60
C GLY A 21 -24.38 6.66 -1.22
N LEU A 22 -24.72 5.47 -1.72
CA LEU A 22 -23.73 4.46 -2.04
C LEU A 22 -22.78 5.15 -3.02
N GLN A 23 -21.79 5.86 -2.48
CA GLN A 23 -20.58 6.13 -3.22
C GLN A 23 -20.02 4.75 -3.53
N ALA A 24 -20.19 4.34 -4.80
CA ALA A 24 -19.55 3.17 -5.32
C ALA A 24 -18.06 3.36 -5.10
N LEU A 25 -17.55 2.76 -4.01
CA LEU A 25 -16.13 2.71 -3.76
C LEU A 25 -15.52 2.12 -5.02
N PRO A 26 -14.46 2.75 -5.56
CA PRO A 26 -13.83 2.28 -6.77
C PRO A 26 -13.57 0.77 -6.68
N ALA A 27 -13.97 -0.01 -7.69
CA ALA A 27 -13.79 -1.46 -7.74
C ALA A 27 -12.31 -1.93 -7.74
N TRP A 28 -11.38 -0.98 -7.58
CA TRP A 28 -9.93 -1.14 -7.49
C TRP A 28 -9.41 -0.88 -6.06
N ALA A 29 -10.28 -0.54 -5.11
CA ALA A 29 -9.92 -0.46 -3.71
C ALA A 29 -9.94 -1.87 -3.09
N LEU A 30 -8.81 -2.27 -2.48
CA LEU A 30 -8.79 -3.41 -1.55
C LEU A 30 -9.91 -3.25 -0.52
N ALA A 31 -10.59 -4.35 -0.19
CA ALA A 31 -11.55 -4.35 0.91
C ALA A 31 -10.86 -3.89 2.20
N ALA A 32 -11.59 -3.25 3.12
CA ALA A 32 -11.00 -2.70 4.34
C ALA A 32 -10.23 -3.75 5.18
N ALA A 33 -10.69 -5.01 5.20
CA ALA A 33 -9.98 -6.12 5.83
C ALA A 33 -8.64 -6.42 5.13
N GLN A 34 -8.63 -6.45 3.80
CA GLN A 34 -7.40 -6.67 3.03
C GLN A 34 -6.42 -5.51 3.19
N ARG A 35 -6.90 -4.27 3.20
CA ARG A 35 -6.02 -3.11 3.44
C ARG A 35 -5.40 -3.13 4.83
N ARG A 36 -6.14 -3.58 5.86
CA ARG A 36 -5.58 -3.81 7.20
C ARG A 36 -4.52 -4.91 7.18
N ALA A 37 -4.81 -6.07 6.59
CA ALA A 37 -3.85 -7.17 6.48
C ALA A 37 -2.56 -6.77 5.75
N LEU A 38 -2.69 -5.99 4.66
CA LEU A 38 -1.55 -5.45 3.93
C LEU A 38 -0.68 -4.54 4.83
N ASN A 39 -1.31 -3.59 5.51
CA ASN A 39 -0.61 -2.65 6.39
C ASN A 39 0.03 -3.37 7.58
N GLU A 40 -0.66 -4.33 8.21
CA GLU A 40 -0.13 -5.13 9.31
C GLU A 40 1.08 -5.96 8.86
N ALA A 41 1.01 -6.58 7.68
CA ALA A 41 2.12 -7.35 7.12
C ALA A 41 3.36 -6.46 6.85
N VAL A 42 3.16 -5.23 6.35
CA VAL A 42 4.24 -4.24 6.20
C VAL A 42 4.82 -3.89 7.56
N GLN A 43 3.98 -3.52 8.54
CA GLN A 43 4.45 -3.08 9.86
C GLN A 43 5.20 -4.17 10.62
N GLN A 44 4.66 -5.41 10.63
CA GLN A 44 5.31 -6.54 11.30
C GLN A 44 6.64 -6.90 10.65
N THR A 45 6.72 -6.88 9.32
CA THR A 45 7.97 -7.14 8.60
C THR A 45 8.97 -6.00 8.79
N SER A 46 8.49 -4.77 8.87
CA SER A 46 9.32 -3.59 9.15
C SER A 46 10.00 -3.71 10.51
N GLN A 47 9.23 -4.05 11.54
CA GLN A 47 9.74 -4.26 12.91
C GLN A 47 10.71 -5.44 12.98
N ALA A 48 10.42 -6.51 12.23
CA ALA A 48 11.22 -7.73 12.27
C ALA A 48 12.51 -7.66 11.45
N CYS A 49 12.57 -6.94 10.34
CA CYS A 49 13.67 -7.07 9.38
C CYS A 49 14.49 -5.79 9.16
N LEU A 50 13.98 -4.58 9.45
CA LEU A 50 14.72 -3.36 9.10
C LEU A 50 16.05 -3.20 9.85
N HIS A 51 16.20 -3.80 11.02
CA HIS A 51 17.46 -3.74 11.77
C HIS A 51 18.61 -4.45 11.03
N GLU A 52 18.31 -5.47 10.23
CA GLU A 52 19.31 -6.22 9.45
C GLU A 52 19.92 -5.37 8.32
N MET A 53 19.24 -4.29 7.90
CA MET A 53 19.74 -3.37 6.88
C MET A 53 21.05 -2.67 7.30
N HIS A 54 21.39 -2.67 8.59
CA HIS A 54 22.65 -2.11 9.09
C HIS A 54 23.87 -3.01 8.81
N HIS A 55 23.67 -4.30 8.55
CA HIS A 55 24.74 -5.26 8.34
C HIS A 55 25.02 -5.45 6.84
N ASP A 56 24.02 -5.88 6.09
CA ASP A 56 24.04 -5.96 4.62
C ASP A 56 22.58 -6.09 4.10
N THR A 57 22.37 -5.71 2.85
CA THR A 57 21.09 -5.89 2.14
C THR A 57 20.69 -7.37 2.05
N ASP A 58 21.65 -8.28 2.06
CA ASP A 58 21.42 -9.73 1.98
C ASP A 58 20.68 -10.26 3.20
N GLU A 59 21.07 -9.89 4.42
CA GLU A 59 20.39 -10.34 5.65
C GLU A 59 18.97 -9.78 5.76
N PHE A 60 18.80 -8.50 5.42
CA PHE A 60 17.47 -7.91 5.28
C PHE A 60 16.61 -8.70 4.28
N SER A 61 17.15 -9.01 3.10
CA SER A 61 16.43 -9.72 2.06
C SER A 61 16.05 -11.15 2.48
N ALA A 62 16.94 -11.84 3.21
CA ALA A 62 16.72 -13.17 3.75
C ALA A 62 15.63 -13.17 4.84
N CYS A 63 15.63 -12.18 5.73
CA CYS A 63 14.58 -12.01 6.74
C CYS A 63 13.20 -11.81 6.08
N VAL A 64 13.12 -10.94 5.08
CA VAL A 64 11.85 -10.69 4.37
C VAL A 64 11.42 -11.93 3.58
N ASP A 65 12.35 -12.67 2.96
CA ASP A 65 12.06 -13.93 2.25
C ASP A 65 11.53 -15.02 3.18
N ALA A 66 12.10 -15.18 4.37
CA ALA A 66 11.59 -16.11 5.37
C ALA A 66 10.14 -15.78 5.78
N ARG A 67 9.81 -14.49 5.93
CA ARG A 67 8.43 -14.07 6.22
C ARG A 67 7.48 -14.30 5.05
N LEU A 68 7.94 -14.06 3.81
CA LEU A 68 7.17 -14.36 2.61
C LEU A 68 6.81 -15.85 2.51
N LEU A 69 7.77 -16.73 2.82
CA LEU A 69 7.52 -18.18 2.89
C LEU A 69 6.48 -18.53 3.96
N GLY A 70 6.56 -17.91 5.15
CA GLY A 70 5.58 -18.08 6.23
C GLY A 70 4.17 -17.54 5.90
N ALA A 71 4.06 -16.64 4.91
CA ALA A 71 2.80 -16.09 4.42
C ALA A 71 2.24 -16.84 3.20
N ALA A 72 2.68 -18.08 2.93
CA ALA A 72 2.13 -18.90 1.85
C ALA A 72 0.59 -18.96 1.89
N GLY A 73 -0.07 -18.76 0.74
CA GLY A 73 -1.53 -18.72 0.63
C GLY A 73 -2.19 -17.40 1.08
N LYS A 74 -1.41 -16.41 1.53
CA LYS A 74 -1.89 -15.10 2.00
C LYS A 74 -1.40 -13.98 1.07
N PRO A 75 -2.00 -13.82 -0.13
CA PRO A 75 -1.41 -13.00 -1.20
C PRO A 75 -1.39 -11.50 -0.92
N VAL A 76 -2.27 -10.99 -0.06
CA VAL A 76 -2.31 -9.57 0.32
C VAL A 76 -1.17 -9.24 1.29
N GLU A 77 -0.93 -10.14 2.23
CA GLU A 77 0.17 -10.07 3.19
C GLU A 77 1.50 -10.21 2.47
N GLN A 78 1.62 -11.19 1.55
CA GLN A 78 2.78 -11.32 0.68
C GLN A 78 3.06 -10.04 -0.11
N LEU A 79 2.01 -9.36 -0.61
CA LEU A 79 2.18 -8.09 -1.31
C LEU A 79 2.75 -7.01 -0.39
N GLY A 80 2.25 -6.90 0.85
CA GLY A 80 2.78 -5.96 1.83
C GLY A 80 4.26 -6.25 2.16
N MET A 81 4.59 -7.49 2.46
CA MET A 81 5.98 -7.91 2.78
C MET A 81 6.93 -7.68 1.60
N ALA A 82 6.54 -8.09 0.39
CA ALA A 82 7.35 -7.90 -0.80
C ALA A 82 7.51 -6.41 -1.16
N TYR A 83 6.48 -5.59 -0.93
CA TYR A 83 6.58 -4.14 -1.15
C TYR A 83 7.56 -3.49 -0.18
N LEU A 84 7.56 -3.90 1.10
CA LEU A 84 8.58 -3.45 2.03
C LEU A 84 9.99 -3.90 1.62
N GLY A 85 10.15 -5.15 1.17
CA GLY A 85 11.41 -5.67 0.62
C GLY A 85 11.93 -4.81 -0.54
N LEU A 86 11.05 -4.47 -1.48
CA LEU A 86 11.36 -3.56 -2.58
C LEU A 86 11.83 -2.19 -2.07
N VAL A 87 11.08 -1.58 -1.15
CA VAL A 87 11.43 -0.26 -0.61
C VAL A 87 12.76 -0.26 0.12
N GLY A 88 13.03 -1.30 0.92
CA GLY A 88 14.30 -1.47 1.61
C GLY A 88 15.46 -1.55 0.62
N CYS A 89 15.39 -2.45 -0.36
CA CYS A 89 16.48 -2.66 -1.30
C CYS A 89 16.69 -1.49 -2.27
N VAL A 90 15.62 -0.80 -2.68
CA VAL A 90 15.74 0.43 -3.48
C VAL A 90 16.41 1.56 -2.68
N SER A 91 16.09 1.67 -1.38
CA SER A 91 16.72 2.66 -0.50
C SER A 91 18.20 2.34 -0.26
N ALA A 92 18.54 1.06 -0.14
CA ALA A 92 19.92 0.58 0.01
C ALA A 92 20.74 0.81 -1.28
N ALA A 93 20.14 0.57 -2.45
CA ALA A 93 20.78 0.83 -3.75
C ALA A 93 21.20 2.29 -3.95
N ARG A 94 20.46 3.25 -3.38
CA ARG A 94 20.82 4.67 -3.42
C ARG A 94 22.17 4.97 -2.74
N ILE A 95 22.55 4.20 -1.73
CA ILE A 95 23.82 4.36 -0.99
C ILE A 95 24.87 3.33 -1.42
N ALA A 96 24.64 2.65 -2.55
CA ALA A 96 25.56 1.69 -3.17
C ALA A 96 25.99 0.54 -2.24
N THR A 97 25.08 0.02 -1.41
CA THR A 97 25.33 -1.23 -0.70
C THR A 97 25.44 -2.40 -1.69
N LEU A 98 26.29 -3.37 -1.36
CA LEU A 98 26.48 -4.58 -2.17
C LEU A 98 25.13 -5.28 -2.40
N HIS A 99 24.95 -5.88 -3.58
CA HIS A 99 23.78 -6.69 -4.00
C HIS A 99 22.39 -6.02 -3.97
N SER A 100 22.31 -4.75 -3.56
CA SER A 100 21.06 -4.02 -3.39
C SER A 100 20.26 -3.84 -4.68
N GLU A 101 20.93 -3.68 -5.81
CA GLU A 101 20.25 -3.63 -7.11
C GLU A 101 19.58 -4.96 -7.47
N ASP A 102 20.28 -6.08 -7.30
CA ASP A 102 19.73 -7.40 -7.59
C ASP A 102 18.59 -7.73 -6.64
N CYS A 103 18.73 -7.39 -5.35
CA CYS A 103 17.63 -7.46 -4.39
C CYS A 103 16.41 -6.65 -4.86
N ALA A 104 16.62 -5.38 -5.22
CA ALA A 104 15.54 -4.50 -5.66
C ALA A 104 14.83 -5.05 -6.91
N ARG A 105 15.58 -5.55 -7.90
CA ARG A 105 15.01 -6.18 -9.11
C ARG A 105 14.22 -7.44 -8.77
N GLY A 106 14.72 -8.27 -7.86
CA GLY A 106 14.04 -9.47 -7.37
C GLY A 106 12.67 -9.14 -6.75
N TYR A 107 12.64 -8.20 -5.80
CA TYR A 107 11.39 -7.78 -5.17
C TYR A 107 10.45 -7.05 -6.14
N LEU A 108 10.96 -6.26 -7.07
CA LEU A 108 10.14 -5.58 -8.09
C LEU A 108 9.34 -6.60 -8.91
N ALA A 109 9.96 -7.69 -9.34
CA ALA A 109 9.28 -8.75 -10.08
C ALA A 109 8.16 -9.40 -9.25
N ARG A 110 8.41 -9.67 -7.96
CA ARG A 110 7.43 -10.25 -7.03
C ARG A 110 6.25 -9.31 -6.78
N VAL A 111 6.54 -8.04 -6.48
CA VAL A 111 5.52 -6.99 -6.27
C VAL A 111 4.66 -6.81 -7.52
N ASP A 112 5.28 -6.75 -8.71
CA ASP A 112 4.54 -6.62 -9.97
C ASP A 112 3.61 -7.80 -10.23
N ALA A 113 4.01 -9.03 -9.89
CA ALA A 113 3.17 -10.21 -10.01
C ALA A 113 1.99 -10.19 -9.04
N LEU A 114 2.21 -9.78 -7.79
CA LEU A 114 1.18 -9.74 -6.74
C LEU A 114 0.18 -8.60 -6.94
N ARG A 115 0.65 -7.37 -7.18
CA ARG A 115 -0.21 -6.19 -7.30
C ARG A 115 -1.17 -6.25 -8.48
N LYS A 116 -0.78 -6.93 -9.57
CA LYS A 116 -1.65 -7.16 -10.74
C LYS A 116 -2.93 -7.90 -10.38
N ARG A 117 -2.88 -8.84 -9.43
CA ARG A 117 -4.05 -9.62 -8.97
C ARG A 117 -5.09 -8.73 -8.30
N PHE A 118 -4.64 -7.67 -7.65
CA PHE A 118 -5.47 -6.72 -6.90
C PHE A 118 -5.71 -5.40 -7.66
N LYS A 119 -5.20 -5.29 -8.90
CA LYS A 119 -5.28 -4.07 -9.73
C LYS A 119 -4.71 -2.83 -9.03
N LEU A 120 -3.64 -3.00 -8.24
CA LEU A 120 -2.99 -1.91 -7.51
C LEU A 120 -1.80 -1.34 -8.29
N SER A 121 -1.70 -0.01 -8.27
CA SER A 121 -0.52 0.73 -8.71
C SER A 121 0.49 0.86 -7.57
N ASP A 122 1.73 1.27 -7.87
CA ASP A 122 2.70 1.58 -6.82
C ASP A 122 2.26 2.79 -5.99
N GLN A 123 1.46 3.70 -6.57
CA GLN A 123 0.85 4.84 -5.86
C GLN A 123 -0.08 4.37 -4.74
N ASP A 124 -0.83 3.28 -4.96
CA ASP A 124 -1.75 2.71 -3.97
C ASP A 124 -1.05 1.98 -2.82
N LEU A 125 0.17 1.50 -3.09
CA LEU A 125 1.04 0.81 -2.13
C LEU A 125 1.94 1.78 -1.37
N CYS A 126 2.32 2.89 -1.98
CA CYS A 126 3.26 3.83 -1.39
C CYS A 126 2.96 4.27 0.05
N PRO A 127 1.72 4.66 0.43
CA PRO A 127 1.44 5.12 1.79
C PRO A 127 1.55 4.02 2.86
N THR A 128 1.76 2.76 2.48
CA THR A 128 1.83 1.61 3.42
C THR A 128 3.17 1.56 4.15
N VAL A 129 4.22 2.10 3.55
CA VAL A 129 5.56 2.23 4.16
C VAL A 129 5.84 3.72 4.38
N ALA A 130 6.20 4.11 5.59
CA ALA A 130 6.53 5.49 5.93
C ALA A 130 7.68 6.04 5.05
N GLY A 131 7.71 7.36 4.83
CA GLY A 131 8.74 8.04 4.04
C GLY A 131 8.19 8.78 2.81
N ASP A 132 9.10 9.39 2.04
CA ASP A 132 8.73 10.22 0.89
C ASP A 132 8.25 9.37 -0.31
N CYS A 133 6.96 9.50 -0.62
CA CYS A 133 6.36 8.72 -1.69
C CYS A 133 6.85 9.12 -3.08
N ARG A 134 7.12 10.41 -3.32
CA ARG A 134 7.55 10.90 -4.64
C ARG A 134 8.89 10.29 -5.04
N SER A 135 9.86 10.35 -4.15
CA SER A 135 11.21 9.82 -4.33
C SER A 135 11.18 8.31 -4.50
N ARG A 136 10.39 7.59 -3.68
CA ARG A 136 10.25 6.13 -3.80
C ARG A 136 9.68 5.72 -5.16
N LEU A 137 8.60 6.36 -5.59
CA LEU A 137 7.98 6.06 -6.88
C LEU A 137 8.93 6.36 -8.05
N ALA A 138 9.68 7.45 -7.98
CA ALA A 138 10.69 7.77 -8.98
C ALA A 138 11.81 6.71 -9.06
N GLN A 139 12.26 6.19 -7.92
CA GLN A 139 13.28 5.14 -7.88
C GLN A 139 12.76 3.80 -8.41
N ILE A 140 11.53 3.40 -8.03
CA ILE A 140 10.88 2.19 -8.57
C ILE A 140 10.71 2.30 -10.09
N ASP A 141 10.35 3.48 -10.59
CA ASP A 141 10.19 3.72 -12.02
C ASP A 141 11.54 3.71 -12.76
N ALA A 142 12.61 4.25 -12.18
CA ALA A 142 13.97 4.12 -12.69
C ALA A 142 14.39 2.65 -12.81
N LEU A 143 14.20 1.88 -11.74
CA LEU A 143 14.50 0.44 -11.71
C LEU A 143 13.73 -0.34 -12.81
N ARG A 144 12.48 0.04 -13.09
CA ARG A 144 11.69 -0.55 -14.19
C ARG A 144 12.23 -0.19 -15.57
N ARG A 145 12.70 1.04 -15.77
CA ARG A 145 13.27 1.48 -17.05
C ARG A 145 14.56 0.74 -17.36
N ASP A 146 15.42 0.56 -16.35
CA ASP A 146 16.71 -0.10 -16.53
C ASP A 146 16.56 -1.60 -16.82
N ARG A 147 15.46 -2.21 -16.39
CA ARG A 147 15.10 -3.60 -16.75
C ARG A 147 14.68 -3.76 -18.22
N LYS A 148 14.13 -2.73 -18.87
CA LYS A 148 13.72 -2.84 -20.28
C LYS A 148 14.97 -2.81 -21.16
N PRO A 149 15.19 -3.79 -22.06
CA PRO A 149 16.31 -3.71 -23.00
C PRO A 149 16.18 -2.42 -23.80
N ARG A 150 17.26 -1.62 -23.84
CA ARG A 150 17.37 -0.49 -24.78
C ARG A 150 17.31 -1.08 -26.18
N LYS A 151 16.22 -0.82 -26.89
CA LYS A 151 16.09 -1.14 -28.32
C LYS A 151 16.97 -0.22 -29.14
#